data_AF-A7LCV5-F1
#
_entry.id   AF-A7LCV5-F1
#
_cell.length_a   1.000
_cell.length_b   1.000
_cell.length_c   1.000
_cell.angle_alpha   90.00
_cell.angle_beta   90.00
_cell.angle_gamma   90.00
#
_symmetry.space_group_name_H-M   'P 1'
#
loop_
_entity.id
_entity.type
_entity.pdbx_description
1 polymer ?
#
loop_
_entity_poly.entity_id
_entity_poly.type
_entity_poly.pdbx_seq_one_letter_code
_entity_poly.pdbx_strand_id
1 'polypeptide(L)'
;VWAKGGEGGIDLAKKVLDSLENKERNFKVPYDDSLSLKDKIETVAKDIYGADGVTYTAAAEKELKRITDLGMGDLPVCMAKTQY
;
A
#
# COMPACT_ATOMS: atom_id res chain seq x y z
N VAL A 1 22.01 -5.73 -14.76
CA VAL A 1 22.30 -4.47 -15.48
C VAL A 1 23.58 -3.76 -15.02
N TRP A 2 23.89 -3.64 -13.73
CA TRP A 2 25.05 -2.86 -13.22
C TRP A 2 26.39 -3.12 -13.96
N ALA A 3 26.80 -4.39 -14.12
CA ALA A 3 28.09 -4.74 -14.74
C ALA A 3 28.09 -4.81 -16.29
N LYS A 4 26.92 -4.92 -16.93
CA LYS A 4 26.79 -5.20 -18.38
C LYS A 4 25.76 -4.31 -19.10
N GLY A 5 25.38 -3.20 -18.50
CA GLY A 5 24.31 -2.34 -19.00
C GLY A 5 23.03 -3.11 -19.33
N GLY A 6 22.42 -2.78 -20.47
CA GLY A 6 21.19 -3.41 -20.95
C GLY A 6 21.32 -4.90 -21.25
N GLU A 7 22.49 -5.36 -21.71
CA GLU A 7 22.73 -6.79 -22.01
C GLU A 7 22.47 -7.65 -20.76
N GLY A 8 22.97 -7.20 -19.60
CA GLY A 8 22.73 -7.85 -18.32
C GLY A 8 21.30 -7.69 -17.76
N GLY A 9 20.34 -7.19 -18.54
CA GLY A 9 18.93 -7.08 -18.19
C GLY A 9 18.00 -7.87 -19.12
N ILE A 10 18.52 -8.46 -20.20
CA ILE A 10 17.70 -9.16 -21.22
C ILE A 10 16.86 -10.30 -20.62
N ASP A 11 17.40 -11.09 -19.70
CA ASP A 11 16.64 -12.19 -19.06
C ASP A 11 15.45 -11.66 -18.25
N LEU A 12 15.66 -10.60 -17.46
CA LEU A 12 14.58 -9.94 -16.73
C LEU A 12 13.54 -9.36 -17.70
N ALA A 13 13.97 -8.70 -18.77
CA ALA A 13 13.08 -8.12 -19.76
C ALA A 13 12.18 -9.18 -20.44
N LYS A 14 12.74 -10.34 -20.81
CA LYS A 14 11.96 -11.46 -21.37
C LYS A 14 10.90 -11.96 -20.39
N LYS A 15 11.24 -12.10 -19.10
CA LYS A 15 10.28 -12.51 -18.04
C LYS A 15 9.18 -11.48 -17.79
N VAL A 16 9.52 -10.19 -17.92
CA VAL A 16 8.53 -9.10 -17.85
C VAL A 16 7.58 -9.18 -19.04
N LEU A 17 8.10 -9.32 -20.27
CA LEU A 17 7.27 -9.49 -21.47
C LEU A 17 6.35 -10.70 -21.38
N ASP A 18 6.87 -11.85 -20.96
CA ASP A 18 6.07 -13.06 -20.72
C ASP A 18 4.96 -12.83 -19.69
N SER A 19 5.26 -12.14 -18.58
CA SER A 19 4.23 -11.80 -17.59
C SER A 19 3.20 -10.79 -18.12
N LEU A 20 3.56 -9.96 -19.11
CA LEU A 20 2.63 -9.05 -19.75
C LEU A 20 1.74 -9.76 -20.76
N GLU A 21 2.28 -10.71 -21.52
CA GLU A 21 1.60 -11.41 -22.61
C GLU A 21 0.73 -12.57 -22.11
N ASN A 22 1.22 -13.33 -21.12
CA ASN A 22 0.68 -14.66 -20.79
C ASN A 22 0.06 -14.77 -19.39
N LYS A 23 0.02 -13.70 -18.58
CA LYS A 23 -0.59 -13.73 -17.24
C LYS A 23 -1.81 -12.80 -17.15
N GLU A 24 -2.88 -13.32 -16.56
CA GLU A 24 -4.05 -12.53 -16.20
C GLU A 24 -3.71 -11.49 -15.11
N ARG A 25 -4.34 -10.32 -15.23
CA ARG A 25 -4.10 -9.18 -14.34
C ARG A 25 -5.39 -8.86 -13.60
N ASN A 26 -5.40 -9.14 -12.30
CA ASN A 26 -6.54 -8.86 -11.42
C ASN A 26 -6.19 -7.74 -10.45
N PHE A 27 -5.83 -6.57 -11.00
CA PHE A 27 -5.47 -5.41 -10.19
C PHE A 27 -6.65 -4.96 -9.33
N LYS A 28 -6.38 -4.77 -8.03
CA LYS A 28 -7.30 -4.21 -7.06
C LYS A 28 -6.50 -3.31 -6.12
N VAL A 29 -7.11 -2.20 -5.73
CA VAL A 29 -6.61 -1.39 -4.60
C VAL A 29 -6.86 -2.15 -3.29
N PRO A 30 -6.06 -1.91 -2.24
CA PRO A 30 -6.14 -2.67 -1.00
C PRO A 30 -7.44 -2.44 -0.22
N TYR A 31 -8.08 -1.28 -0.38
CA TYR A 31 -9.32 -0.92 0.31
C TYR A 31 -10.17 0.05 -0.52
N ASP A 32 -11.43 0.20 -0.15
CA ASP A 32 -12.35 1.20 -0.68
C ASP A 32 -12.19 2.55 0.04
N ASP A 33 -12.37 3.66 -0.66
CA ASP A 33 -12.23 5.01 -0.10
C ASP A 33 -13.30 5.32 0.96
N SER A 34 -14.43 4.63 0.97
CA SER A 34 -15.49 4.79 1.99
C SER A 34 -15.18 4.14 3.33
N LEU A 35 -14.10 3.36 3.44
CA LEU A 35 -13.68 2.79 4.72
C LEU A 35 -13.27 3.89 5.69
N SER A 36 -13.47 3.64 7.00
CA SER A 36 -13.00 4.57 8.01
C SER A 36 -11.48 4.70 7.95
N LEU A 37 -10.92 5.85 8.38
CA LEU A 37 -9.47 6.03 8.42
C LEU A 37 -8.77 4.93 9.24
N LYS A 38 -9.42 4.40 10.28
CA LYS A 38 -8.89 3.28 11.07
C LYS A 38 -8.87 1.99 10.27
N ASP A 39 -9.95 1.65 9.58
CA ASP A 39 -10.04 0.44 8.77
C ASP A 39 -9.04 0.47 7.60
N LYS A 40 -8.84 1.65 6.98
CA LYS A 40 -7.79 1.87 5.97
C LYS A 40 -6.39 1.58 6.54
N ILE A 41 -6.08 2.15 7.71
CA ILE A 41 -4.80 1.93 8.39
C ILE A 41 -4.62 0.46 8.77
N GLU A 42 -5.66 -0.19 9.28
CA GLU A 42 -5.63 -1.58 9.69
C GLU A 42 -5.47 -2.53 8.50
N THR A 43 -6.13 -2.25 7.37
CA THR A 43 -5.97 -3.01 6.12
C THR A 43 -4.52 -3.00 5.67
N VAL A 44 -3.87 -1.84 5.65
CA VAL A 44 -2.45 -1.76 5.28
C VAL A 44 -1.58 -2.50 6.29
N ALA A 45 -1.85 -2.35 7.59
CA ALA A 45 -1.07 -3.01 8.63
C ALA A 45 -1.15 -4.54 8.56
N LYS A 46 -2.35 -5.10 8.37
CA LYS A 46 -2.57 -6.55 8.33
C LYS A 46 -2.14 -7.15 7.00
N ASP A 47 -2.66 -6.63 5.89
CA ASP A 47 -2.55 -7.29 4.59
C ASP A 47 -1.19 -7.05 3.92
N ILE A 48 -0.56 -5.90 4.18
CA ILE A 48 0.73 -5.53 3.57
C ILE A 48 1.89 -5.75 4.53
N TYR A 49 1.74 -5.42 5.81
CA TYR A 49 2.84 -5.55 6.79
C TYR A 49 2.78 -6.85 7.61
N GLY A 50 1.68 -7.59 7.58
CA GLY A 50 1.52 -8.82 8.35
C GLY A 50 1.38 -8.60 9.85
N ALA A 51 0.89 -7.42 10.28
CA ALA A 51 0.66 -7.11 11.69
C ALA A 51 -0.61 -7.79 12.22
N ASP A 52 -0.68 -8.06 13.53
CA ASP A 52 -1.90 -8.55 14.18
C ASP A 52 -3.00 -7.46 14.28
N GLY A 53 -2.60 -6.19 14.30
CA GLY A 53 -3.51 -5.05 14.44
C GLY A 53 -2.78 -3.72 14.65
N VAL A 54 -3.55 -2.69 15.02
CA VAL A 54 -3.05 -1.32 15.19
C VAL A 54 -3.49 -0.77 16.55
N THR A 55 -2.56 -0.13 17.27
CA THR A 55 -2.85 0.57 18.53
C THR A 55 -2.74 2.07 18.32
N TYR A 56 -3.70 2.81 18.85
CA TYR A 56 -3.75 4.27 18.74
C TYR A 56 -3.50 4.94 20.08
N THR A 57 -2.70 6.00 20.08
CA THR A 57 -2.59 6.90 21.24
C THR A 57 -3.82 7.80 21.32
N ALA A 58 -4.10 8.36 22.50
CA ALA A 58 -5.21 9.30 22.67
C ALA A 58 -5.11 10.53 21.74
N ALA A 59 -3.89 10.98 21.43
CA ALA A 59 -3.66 12.07 20.48
C ALA A 59 -4.03 11.67 19.05
N ALA A 60 -3.67 10.45 18.63
CA ALA A 60 -4.03 9.92 17.31
C ALA A 60 -5.55 9.76 17.16
N GLU A 61 -6.23 9.24 18.18
CA GLU A 61 -7.69 9.11 18.23
C GLU A 61 -8.39 10.46 18.00
N LYS A 62 -7.95 11.49 18.72
CA LYS A 62 -8.49 12.85 18.58
C LYS A 62 -8.27 13.40 17.17
N GLU A 63 -7.10 13.17 16.60
CA GLU A 63 -6.75 13.69 15.29
C GLU A 63 -7.48 12.98 14.16
N LEU A 64 -7.62 11.65 14.22
CA LEU A 64 -8.42 10.88 13.27
C LEU A 64 -9.87 11.37 13.25
N LYS A 65 -10.46 11.58 14.43
CA LYS A 65 -11.81 12.16 14.52
C LYS A 65 -11.87 13.54 13.87
N ARG A 66 -10.89 14.41 14.17
CA ARG A 66 -10.83 15.77 13.61
C ARG A 66 -10.76 15.74 12.08
N ILE A 67 -9.96 14.86 11.50
CA ILE A 67 -9.81 14.70 10.04
C ILE A 67 -11.14 14.25 9.43
N THR A 68 -11.81 13.27 10.03
CA THR A 68 -13.15 12.84 9.58
C THR A 68 -14.17 13.97 9.68
N ASP A 69 -14.21 14.73 10.78
CA ASP A 69 -15.12 15.87 10.97
C ASP A 69 -14.87 16.99 9.93
N LEU A 70 -13.65 17.12 9.41
CA LEU A 70 -13.29 18.04 8.34
C LEU A 70 -13.70 17.57 6.94
N GLY A 71 -14.36 16.41 6.83
CA GLY A 71 -14.77 15.83 5.54
C GLY A 71 -13.62 15.19 4.76
N MET A 72 -12.51 14.89 5.43
CA MET A 72 -11.31 14.30 4.80
C MET A 72 -11.19 12.79 5.05
N GLY A 73 -12.23 12.15 5.60
CA GLY A 73 -12.24 10.73 5.96
C GLY A 73 -12.08 9.78 4.76
N ASP A 74 -12.53 10.21 3.59
CA ASP A 74 -12.52 9.39 2.37
C ASP A 74 -11.17 9.42 1.66
N LEU A 75 -10.22 10.25 2.10
CA LEU A 75 -8.88 10.28 1.50
C LEU A 75 -8.09 8.98 1.78
N PRO A 76 -7.16 8.59 0.88
CA PRO A 76 -6.23 7.49 1.12
C PRO A 76 -5.26 7.79 2.28
N VAL A 77 -4.70 6.72 2.87
CA VAL A 77 -3.74 6.84 3.98
C VAL A 77 -2.30 6.72 3.47
N CYS A 78 -1.39 7.50 4.06
CA CYS A 78 0.05 7.41 3.83
C CYS A 78 0.75 6.98 5.13
N MET A 79 1.34 5.78 5.12
CA MET A 79 1.93 5.17 6.32
C MET A 79 3.39 5.59 6.48
N ALA A 80 3.67 6.49 7.44
CA ALA A 80 5.03 6.84 7.82
C ALA A 80 5.60 5.78 8.79
N LYS A 81 6.53 4.95 8.30
CA LYS A 81 7.22 3.91 9.09
C LYS A 81 8.67 3.71 8.64
N THR A 82 9.44 2.93 9.39
CA THR A 82 10.76 2.43 8.95
C THR A 82 10.64 1.57 7.68
N GLN A 83 11.58 1.73 6.75
CA GLN A 83 11.71 0.88 5.54
C GLN A 83 12.49 -0.41 5.78
N TYR A 84 13.21 -0.50 6.90
CA TYR A 84 13.92 -1.68 7.39
C TYR A 84 13.12 -2.32 8.53
#